data_AF-A0A2I0KPQ1-F1
#
_entry.id   AF-A0A2I0KPQ1-F1
#
_cell.length_a   1.000
_cell.length_b   1.000
_cell.length_c   1.000
_cell.angle_alpha   90.00
_cell.angle_beta   90.00
_cell.angle_gamma   90.00
#
_symmetry.space_group_name_H-M   'P 1'
#
loop_
_entity.id
_entity.type
_entity.pdbx_description
1 polymer ?
#
loop_
_entity_poly.entity_id
_entity_poly.type
_entity_poly.pdbx_seq_one_letter_code
_entity_poly.pdbx_strand_id
1 'polypeptide(L)'
;GKLKPEEVVGATLSSLPDEVVDTVGITSLPSEDSVSHRRRRLEYLAMQEELIKEEEEKQEEERARLKESQISQEDIALKETVFSTAREAQEQARARTMEKREDLCQLSRALAVLASASSVSREREEFLQLVSKEIELYNSIVDKEGTDSQRQAIKAYIAARGESDKPAEVSEQDAVSSALIDKVDAMLQNLEKEIDNVDAVIGDRWRLLDRDYDGKVTPEEVAAAALYLKNTLGKDGIQELVSSLSKDRDGKILVKEIVRLGSQTDDADEADECRG
;
A
#
# COMPACT_ATOMS: atom_id res chain seq x y z
N GLY A 1 -62.59 41.74 -51.71
CA GLY A 1 -63.60 40.78 -52.15
C GLY A 1 -64.52 40.49 -50.98
N LYS A 2 -65.83 40.61 -51.18
CA LYS A 2 -66.81 40.22 -50.17
C LYS A 2 -67.09 38.73 -50.36
N LEU A 3 -66.56 37.89 -49.47
CA LEU A 3 -66.89 36.46 -49.47
C LEU A 3 -68.40 36.33 -49.24
N LYS A 4 -69.04 35.46 -50.01
CA LYS A 4 -70.47 35.21 -49.84
C LYS A 4 -70.68 34.52 -48.48
N PRO A 5 -71.71 34.89 -47.73
CA PRO A 5 -71.95 34.31 -46.40
C PRO A 5 -72.10 32.78 -46.45
N GLU A 6 -72.60 32.24 -47.56
CA GLU A 6 -72.76 30.80 -47.80
C GLU A 6 -71.43 30.05 -47.83
N GLU A 7 -70.37 30.64 -48.40
CA GLU A 7 -69.03 30.01 -48.45
C GLU A 7 -68.37 30.02 -47.07
N VAL A 8 -68.61 31.06 -46.27
CA VAL A 8 -68.11 31.15 -44.89
C VAL A 8 -68.79 30.12 -44.01
N VAL A 9 -70.11 29.98 -44.11
CA VAL A 9 -70.87 28.98 -43.34
C VAL A 9 -70.45 27.56 -43.76
N GLY A 10 -70.31 27.29 -45.07
CA GLY A 10 -69.85 26.00 -45.57
C GLY A 10 -68.45 25.62 -45.06
N ALA A 11 -67.50 26.55 -45.08
CA ALA A 11 -66.15 26.31 -44.55
C ALA A 11 -66.13 26.11 -43.02
N THR A 12 -66.99 26.82 -42.28
CA THR A 12 -67.10 26.61 -40.83
C THR A 12 -67.75 25.28 -40.47
N LEU A 13 -68.70 24.81 -41.27
CA LEU A 13 -69.34 23.51 -41.05
C LEU A 13 -68.44 22.35 -41.47
N SER A 14 -67.60 22.51 -42.50
CA SER A 14 -66.63 21.47 -42.91
C SER A 14 -65.39 21.40 -42.00
N SER A 15 -65.17 22.39 -41.14
CA SER A 15 -64.07 22.38 -40.16
C SER A 15 -64.43 21.60 -38.89
N LEU A 16 -65.70 21.23 -38.72
CA LEU A 16 -66.15 20.38 -37.62
C LEU A 16 -65.95 18.91 -38.01
N PRO A 17 -65.48 18.05 -37.09
CA PRO A 17 -65.35 16.62 -37.38
C PRO A 17 -66.72 16.03 -37.75
N ASP A 18 -66.74 15.15 -38.76
CA ASP A 18 -67.97 14.50 -39.28
C ASP A 18 -68.81 13.88 -38.16
N GLU A 19 -68.14 13.31 -37.17
CA GLU A 19 -68.75 12.71 -35.98
C GLU A 19 -69.60 13.71 -35.16
N VAL A 20 -69.26 15.00 -35.18
CA VAL A 20 -70.04 16.07 -34.51
C VAL A 20 -71.16 16.60 -35.41
N VAL A 21 -71.02 16.51 -36.73
CA VAL A 21 -72.04 16.95 -37.70
C VAL A 21 -73.19 15.92 -37.76
N ASP A 22 -72.87 14.63 -37.78
CA ASP A 22 -73.84 13.53 -37.84
C ASP A 22 -74.74 13.46 -36.59
N THR A 23 -74.21 13.84 -35.42
CA THR A 23 -74.91 13.75 -34.13
C THR A 23 -76.02 14.79 -33.97
N VAL A 24 -75.83 15.98 -34.54
CA VAL A 24 -76.87 17.02 -34.60
C VAL A 24 -78.01 16.59 -35.52
N GLY A 25 -77.69 15.95 -36.66
CA GLY A 25 -78.70 15.43 -37.60
C GLY A 25 -79.56 14.29 -37.01
N ILE A 26 -78.98 13.45 -36.15
CA ILE A 26 -79.69 12.33 -35.49
C ILE A 26 -80.64 12.85 -34.39
N THR A 27 -80.26 13.92 -33.70
CA THR A 27 -81.05 14.49 -32.59
C THR A 27 -82.09 15.53 -33.03
N SER A 28 -82.02 16.07 -34.25
CA SER A 28 -82.90 17.16 -34.70
C SER A 28 -83.95 16.77 -35.76
N LEU A 29 -84.35 15.50 -35.87
CA LEU A 29 -85.39 15.11 -36.83
C LEU A 29 -86.74 15.76 -36.47
N PRO A 30 -87.37 16.54 -37.37
CA PRO A 30 -88.51 17.42 -37.04
C PRO A 30 -89.88 16.72 -36.96
N SER A 31 -89.95 15.40 -36.98
CA SER A 31 -91.21 14.66 -37.07
C SER A 31 -91.14 13.34 -36.31
N GLU A 32 -91.38 13.38 -34.99
CA GLU A 32 -92.03 12.31 -34.20
C GLU A 32 -92.26 12.73 -32.73
N ASP A 33 -93.12 11.98 -32.04
CA ASP A 33 -93.61 12.20 -30.67
C ASP A 33 -92.54 12.65 -29.65
N SER A 34 -92.87 13.63 -28.80
CA SER A 34 -91.92 14.23 -27.83
C SER A 34 -91.24 13.23 -26.88
N VAL A 35 -91.92 12.13 -26.57
CA VAL A 35 -91.42 11.03 -25.74
C VAL A 35 -90.35 10.21 -26.47
N SER A 36 -90.55 9.95 -27.77
CA SER A 36 -89.61 9.22 -28.62
C SER A 36 -88.32 10.02 -28.82
N HIS A 37 -88.43 11.33 -29.02
CA HIS A 37 -87.29 12.24 -29.09
C HIS A 37 -86.44 12.20 -27.81
N ARG A 38 -87.09 12.31 -26.64
CA ARG A 38 -86.40 12.25 -25.34
C ARG A 38 -85.75 10.88 -25.09
N ARG A 39 -86.41 9.80 -25.51
CA ARG A 39 -85.86 8.43 -25.40
C ARG A 39 -84.61 8.26 -26.25
N ARG A 40 -84.61 8.73 -27.51
CA ARG A 40 -83.43 8.71 -28.39
C ARG A 40 -82.28 9.57 -27.86
N ARG A 41 -82.59 10.72 -27.27
CA ARG A 41 -81.58 11.59 -26.62
C ARG A 41 -80.95 10.93 -25.39
N LEU A 42 -81.73 10.23 -24.57
CA LEU A 42 -81.21 9.46 -23.44
C LEU A 42 -80.31 8.32 -23.90
N GLU A 43 -80.69 7.60 -24.96
CA GLU A 43 -79.88 6.53 -25.56
C GLU A 43 -78.55 7.06 -26.12
N TYR A 44 -78.58 8.22 -26.79
CA TYR A 44 -77.37 8.88 -27.28
C TYR A 44 -76.44 9.32 -26.13
N LEU A 45 -76.98 9.90 -25.06
CA LEU A 45 -76.18 10.27 -23.89
C LEU A 45 -75.61 9.04 -23.18
N ALA A 46 -76.37 7.95 -23.07
CA ALA A 46 -75.89 6.70 -22.50
C ALA A 46 -74.72 6.12 -23.32
N MET A 47 -74.82 6.15 -24.66
CA MET A 47 -73.74 5.74 -25.55
C MET A 47 -72.51 6.66 -25.41
N GLN A 48 -72.69 7.97 -25.27
CA GLN A 48 -71.57 8.89 -25.02
C GLN A 48 -70.91 8.65 -23.66
N GLU A 49 -71.68 8.42 -22.60
CA GLU A 49 -71.13 8.10 -21.27
C GLU A 49 -70.31 6.79 -21.30
N GLU A 50 -70.75 5.79 -22.06
CA GLU A 50 -69.99 4.54 -22.25
C GLU A 50 -68.65 4.79 -22.97
N LEU A 51 -68.67 5.56 -24.06
CA LEU A 51 -67.46 5.93 -24.81
C LEU A 51 -66.48 6.76 -23.96
N ILE A 52 -66.99 7.73 -23.20
CA ILE A 52 -66.18 8.56 -22.29
C ILE A 52 -65.53 7.67 -21.22
N LYS A 53 -66.31 6.77 -20.62
CA LYS A 53 -65.82 5.89 -19.56
C LYS A 53 -64.73 4.94 -20.09
N GLU A 54 -64.90 4.39 -21.29
CA GLU A 54 -63.89 3.54 -21.94
C GLU A 54 -62.60 4.32 -22.26
N GLU A 55 -62.72 5.59 -22.68
CA GLU A 55 -61.55 6.45 -22.94
C GLU A 55 -60.82 6.84 -21.65
N GLU A 56 -61.55 7.17 -20.58
CA GLU A 56 -60.99 7.48 -19.26
C GLU A 56 -60.22 6.28 -18.67
N GLU A 57 -60.78 5.07 -18.77
CA GLU A 57 -60.13 3.84 -18.31
C GLU A 57 -58.82 3.56 -19.07
N LYS A 58 -58.83 3.71 -20.41
CA LYS A 58 -57.61 3.60 -21.22
C LYS A 58 -56.56 4.67 -20.86
N GLN A 59 -56.98 5.91 -20.63
CA GLN A 59 -56.06 6.98 -20.22
C GLN A 59 -55.46 6.72 -18.83
N GLU A 60 -56.21 6.14 -17.90
CA GLU A 60 -55.71 5.81 -16.57
C GLU A 60 -54.70 4.66 -16.62
N GLU A 61 -54.96 3.60 -17.41
CA GLU A 61 -54.01 2.51 -17.64
C GLU A 61 -52.69 3.00 -18.27
N GLU A 62 -52.77 3.84 -19.30
CA GLU A 62 -51.58 4.45 -19.94
C GLU A 62 -50.79 5.30 -18.93
N ARG A 63 -51.47 6.11 -18.11
CA ARG A 63 -50.81 6.90 -17.04
C ARG A 63 -50.17 6.01 -15.98
N ALA A 64 -50.76 4.88 -15.63
CA ALA A 64 -50.20 3.93 -14.68
C ALA A 64 -48.92 3.27 -15.24
N ARG A 65 -48.95 2.82 -16.51
CA ARG A 65 -47.79 2.25 -17.20
C ARG A 65 -46.64 3.25 -17.35
N LEU A 66 -46.94 4.52 -17.63
CA LEU A 66 -45.94 5.58 -17.70
C LEU A 66 -45.29 5.86 -16.33
N LYS A 67 -46.08 5.82 -15.24
CA LYS A 67 -45.55 5.98 -13.88
C LYS A 67 -44.69 4.79 -13.47
N GLU A 68 -45.11 3.57 -13.75
CA GLU A 68 -44.35 2.35 -13.43
C GLU A 68 -43.04 2.25 -14.22
N SER A 69 -43.05 2.64 -15.50
CA SER A 69 -41.83 2.74 -16.31
C SER A 69 -40.88 3.85 -15.84
N GLN A 70 -41.39 4.99 -15.40
CA GLN A 70 -40.57 6.05 -14.78
C GLN A 70 -39.95 5.60 -13.46
N ILE A 71 -40.74 5.00 -12.56
CA ILE A 71 -40.27 4.48 -11.27
C ILE A 71 -39.18 3.41 -11.48
N SER A 72 -39.40 2.48 -12.41
CA SER A 72 -38.40 1.46 -12.72
C SER A 72 -37.12 2.03 -13.35
N GLN A 73 -37.19 3.04 -14.21
CA GLN A 73 -36.00 3.74 -14.74
C GLN A 73 -35.25 4.51 -13.65
N GLU A 74 -35.97 5.22 -12.77
CA GLU A 74 -35.39 5.92 -11.62
C GLU A 74 -34.71 4.95 -10.65
N ASP A 75 -35.34 3.82 -10.35
CA ASP A 75 -34.77 2.76 -9.51
C ASP A 75 -33.51 2.14 -10.12
N ILE A 76 -33.46 1.98 -11.45
CA ILE A 76 -32.26 1.50 -12.16
C ILE A 76 -31.14 2.54 -12.07
N ALA A 77 -31.43 3.82 -12.30
CA ALA A 77 -30.45 4.91 -12.22
C ALA A 77 -29.91 5.11 -10.79
N LEU A 78 -30.77 5.04 -9.78
CA LEU A 78 -30.36 5.09 -8.37
C LEU A 78 -29.51 3.87 -8.01
N LYS A 79 -29.86 2.69 -8.52
CA LYS A 79 -29.07 1.48 -8.27
C LYS A 79 -27.69 1.55 -8.93
N GLU A 80 -27.58 2.09 -10.14
CA GLU A 80 -26.30 2.25 -10.85
C GLU A 80 -25.40 3.31 -10.19
N THR A 81 -25.97 4.41 -9.72
CA THR A 81 -25.23 5.45 -8.97
C THR A 81 -24.78 4.97 -7.59
N VAL A 82 -25.61 4.18 -6.89
CA VAL A 82 -25.21 3.56 -5.61
C VAL A 82 -24.11 2.52 -5.83
N PHE A 83 -24.18 1.71 -6.88
CA PHE A 83 -23.16 0.70 -7.17
C PHE A 83 -21.82 1.32 -7.58
N SER A 84 -21.84 2.37 -8.40
CA SER A 84 -20.65 3.13 -8.76
C SER A 84 -20.05 3.86 -7.56
N THR A 85 -20.86 4.52 -6.73
CA THR A 85 -20.40 5.16 -5.49
C THR A 85 -19.82 4.14 -4.50
N ALA A 86 -20.44 2.96 -4.36
CA ALA A 86 -19.94 1.90 -3.49
C ALA A 86 -18.63 1.29 -4.01
N ARG A 87 -18.52 1.10 -5.33
CA ARG A 87 -17.30 0.60 -5.98
C ARG A 87 -16.16 1.62 -5.87
N GLU A 88 -16.43 2.90 -6.10
CA GLU A 88 -15.45 3.97 -5.96
C GLU A 88 -14.98 4.12 -4.51
N ALA A 89 -15.90 4.05 -3.53
CA ALA A 89 -15.54 4.05 -2.12
C ALA A 89 -14.66 2.83 -1.74
N GLN A 90 -14.94 1.66 -2.32
CA GLN A 90 -14.11 0.46 -2.13
C GLN A 90 -12.73 0.60 -2.78
N GLU A 91 -12.65 1.16 -3.98
CA GLU A 91 -11.38 1.40 -4.69
C GLU A 91 -10.54 2.45 -3.96
N GLN A 92 -11.13 3.53 -3.47
CA GLN A 92 -10.45 4.52 -2.63
C GLN A 92 -9.96 3.92 -1.30
N ALA A 93 -10.76 3.05 -0.67
CA ALA A 93 -10.33 2.35 0.54
C ALA A 93 -9.12 1.45 0.26
N ARG A 94 -9.12 0.72 -0.86
CA ARG A 94 -7.98 -0.12 -1.29
C ARG A 94 -6.75 0.72 -1.61
N ALA A 95 -6.90 1.83 -2.33
CA ALA A 95 -5.80 2.75 -2.65
C ALA A 95 -5.14 3.28 -1.37
N ARG A 96 -5.93 3.75 -0.40
CA ARG A 96 -5.42 4.21 0.89
C ARG A 96 -4.69 3.11 1.68
N THR A 97 -5.13 1.86 1.58
CA THR A 97 -4.41 0.75 2.24
C THR A 97 -3.10 0.38 1.54
N MET A 98 -3.03 0.57 0.21
CA MET A 98 -1.81 0.32 -0.56
C MET A 98 -0.78 1.42 -0.28
N GLU A 99 -1.18 2.69 -0.30
CA GLU A 99 -0.34 3.84 0.04
C GLU A 99 0.29 3.68 1.44
N LYS A 100 -0.53 3.35 2.44
CA LYS A 100 -0.03 3.06 3.80
C LYS A 100 0.97 1.91 3.84
N ARG A 101 0.77 0.87 3.03
CA ARG A 101 1.68 -0.28 2.97
C ARG A 101 3.00 0.06 2.29
N GLU A 102 2.96 0.92 1.27
CA GLU A 102 4.15 1.46 0.62
C GLU A 102 4.96 2.33 1.59
N ASP A 103 4.31 3.20 2.36
CA ASP A 103 4.96 4.01 3.39
C ASP A 103 5.67 3.15 4.45
N LEU A 104 5.01 2.06 4.90
CA LEU A 104 5.59 1.10 5.83
C LEU A 104 6.81 0.37 5.23
N CYS A 105 6.77 0.07 3.93
CA CYS A 105 7.86 -0.58 3.22
C CYS A 105 9.06 0.36 3.01
N GLN A 106 8.81 1.64 2.74
CA GLN A 106 9.87 2.65 2.66
C GLN A 106 10.55 2.82 4.02
N LEU A 107 9.76 2.85 5.10
CA LEU A 107 10.30 2.92 6.46
C LEU A 107 11.10 1.66 6.79
N SER A 108 10.59 0.45 6.51
CA SER A 108 11.32 -0.79 6.78
C SER A 108 12.62 -0.88 5.98
N ARG A 109 12.66 -0.41 4.73
CA ARG A 109 13.88 -0.33 3.92
C ARG A 109 14.90 0.62 4.53
N ALA A 110 14.47 1.82 4.92
CA ALA A 110 15.37 2.78 5.57
C ALA A 110 15.89 2.24 6.92
N LEU A 111 15.03 1.60 7.72
CA LEU A 111 15.43 0.92 8.95
C LEU A 111 16.34 -0.28 8.68
N ALA A 112 16.12 -1.03 7.60
CA ALA A 112 16.96 -2.14 7.18
C ALA A 112 18.34 -1.66 6.75
N VAL A 113 18.46 -0.51 6.10
CA VAL A 113 19.76 0.12 5.78
C VAL A 113 20.46 0.55 7.06
N LEU A 114 19.75 1.16 8.02
CA LEU A 114 20.32 1.51 9.33
C LEU A 114 20.75 0.27 10.13
N ALA A 115 20.02 -0.84 10.01
CA ALA A 115 20.33 -2.12 10.65
C ALA A 115 21.47 -2.89 9.94
N SER A 116 21.51 -2.82 8.60
CA SER A 116 22.49 -3.55 7.77
C SER A 116 23.80 -2.79 7.65
N ALA A 117 23.79 -1.46 7.80
CA ALA A 117 24.99 -0.64 7.78
C ALA A 117 25.70 -0.66 9.15
N SER A 118 26.06 -1.84 9.63
CA SER A 118 27.39 -1.98 10.20
C SER A 118 28.32 -2.24 9.01
N SER A 119 28.90 -1.16 8.48
CA SER A 119 29.90 -1.19 7.42
C SER A 119 31.07 -2.12 7.73
N VAL A 120 31.22 -2.52 9.00
CA VAL A 120 32.30 -3.35 9.52
C VAL A 120 31.84 -4.77 9.81
N SER A 121 30.57 -5.17 9.59
CA SER A 121 30.10 -6.52 9.96
C SER A 121 30.81 -7.61 9.18
N ARG A 122 30.93 -7.42 7.87
CA ARG A 122 31.63 -8.35 6.98
C ARG A 122 33.12 -8.37 7.28
N GLU A 123 33.71 -7.20 7.51
CA GLU A 123 35.12 -7.07 7.87
C GLU A 123 35.42 -7.68 9.25
N ARG A 124 34.51 -7.55 10.23
CA ARG A 124 34.58 -8.20 11.54
C ARG A 124 34.43 -9.70 11.44
N GLU A 125 33.52 -10.19 10.59
CA GLU A 125 33.37 -11.63 10.34
C GLU A 125 34.63 -12.23 9.69
N GLU A 126 35.16 -11.56 8.66
CA GLU A 126 36.39 -11.97 7.99
C GLU A 126 37.59 -11.93 8.96
N PHE A 127 37.68 -10.90 9.81
CA PHE A 127 38.69 -10.80 10.87
C PHE A 127 38.55 -11.90 11.93
N LEU A 128 37.34 -12.14 12.44
CA LEU A 128 37.08 -13.19 13.43
C LEU A 128 37.39 -14.58 12.87
N GLN A 129 37.06 -14.85 11.60
CA GLN A 129 37.45 -16.09 10.95
C GLN A 129 38.98 -16.24 10.85
N LEU A 130 39.70 -15.16 10.59
CA LEU A 130 41.16 -15.16 10.56
C LEU A 130 41.75 -15.41 11.96
N VAL A 131 41.22 -14.73 12.97
CA VAL A 131 41.63 -14.88 14.38
C VAL A 131 41.34 -16.29 14.89
N SER A 132 40.17 -16.86 14.60
CA SER A 132 39.85 -18.25 14.97
C SER A 132 40.79 -19.25 14.31
N LYS A 133 41.10 -19.08 13.01
CA LYS A 133 42.10 -19.91 12.31
C LYS A 133 43.49 -19.79 12.95
N GLU A 134 43.90 -18.58 13.35
CA GLU A 134 45.18 -18.35 14.02
C GLU A 134 45.22 -19.01 15.41
N ILE A 135 44.14 -18.89 16.20
CA ILE A 135 44.03 -19.53 17.52
C ILE A 135 44.06 -21.06 17.40
N GLU A 136 43.37 -21.62 16.42
CA GLU A 136 43.42 -23.07 16.13
C GLU A 136 44.84 -23.52 15.77
N LEU A 137 45.58 -22.72 14.98
CA LEU A 137 46.98 -22.99 14.66
C LEU A 137 47.86 -22.94 15.92
N TYR A 138 47.72 -21.91 16.77
CA TYR A 138 48.43 -21.82 18.04
C TYR A 138 48.13 -23.00 18.96
N ASN A 139 46.85 -23.35 19.15
CA ASN A 139 46.46 -24.50 19.95
C ASN A 139 47.09 -25.79 19.39
N SER A 140 47.10 -25.97 18.07
CA SER A 140 47.73 -27.14 17.44
C SER A 140 49.26 -27.22 17.61
N ILE A 141 49.92 -26.06 17.79
CA ILE A 141 51.37 -25.98 18.04
C ILE A 141 51.64 -26.23 19.52
N VAL A 142 50.83 -25.66 20.42
CA VAL A 142 50.95 -25.81 21.87
C VAL A 142 50.63 -27.26 22.31
N ASP A 143 49.61 -27.88 21.73
CA ASP A 143 49.23 -29.28 22.00
C ASP A 143 50.30 -30.28 21.52
N LYS A 144 51.17 -29.89 20.58
CA LYS A 144 52.33 -30.68 20.13
C LYS A 144 53.56 -30.33 20.97
N GLU A 145 53.50 -30.67 22.25
CA GLU A 145 54.53 -30.36 23.23
C GLU A 145 55.79 -31.24 23.03
N GLY A 146 56.84 -30.62 22.51
CA GLY A 146 58.18 -31.17 22.36
C GLY A 146 59.15 -30.00 22.17
N THR A 147 59.89 -29.66 23.23
CA THR A 147 60.43 -28.32 23.52
C THR A 147 61.43 -27.75 22.51
N ASP A 148 61.91 -28.56 21.55
CA ASP A 148 62.89 -28.16 20.53
C ASP A 148 62.32 -28.11 19.10
N SER A 149 61.39 -29.01 18.74
CA SER A 149 60.70 -28.99 17.44
C SER A 149 59.71 -27.84 17.34
N GLN A 150 59.10 -27.48 18.47
CA GLN A 150 58.17 -26.35 18.60
C GLN A 150 58.87 -25.00 18.30
N ARG A 151 60.08 -24.79 18.84
CA ARG A 151 60.88 -23.57 18.61
C ARG A 151 61.30 -23.43 17.15
N GLN A 152 61.64 -24.54 16.49
CA GLN A 152 61.98 -24.54 15.07
C GLN A 152 60.76 -24.31 14.17
N ALA A 153 59.60 -24.87 14.53
CA ALA A 153 58.34 -24.64 13.81
C ALA A 153 57.88 -23.18 13.93
N ILE A 154 57.95 -22.59 15.13
CA ILE A 154 57.64 -21.17 15.36
C ILE A 154 58.64 -20.29 14.59
N LYS A 155 59.94 -20.61 14.60
CA LYS A 155 60.95 -19.87 13.85
C LYS A 155 60.75 -19.95 12.33
N ALA A 156 60.31 -21.10 11.81
CA ALA A 156 59.99 -21.27 10.40
C ALA A 156 58.70 -20.54 10.00
N TYR A 157 57.70 -20.53 10.87
CA TYR A 157 56.45 -19.77 10.69
C TYR A 157 56.70 -18.27 10.61
N ILE A 158 57.51 -17.72 11.53
CA ILE A 158 57.92 -16.30 11.53
C ILE A 158 58.71 -15.96 10.25
N ALA A 159 59.63 -16.84 9.84
CA ALA A 159 60.43 -16.63 8.63
C ALA A 159 59.61 -16.66 7.33
N ALA A 160 58.55 -17.47 7.26
CA ALA A 160 57.67 -17.55 6.09
C ALA A 160 56.73 -16.34 5.96
N ARG A 161 56.42 -15.65 7.08
CA ARG A 161 55.55 -14.47 7.10
C ARG A 161 56.26 -13.18 6.68
N GLY A 162 57.59 -13.19 6.60
CA GLY A 162 58.37 -12.05 6.12
C GLY A 162 58.27 -10.80 6.99
N GLU A 163 57.96 -10.94 8.29
CA GLU A 163 58.13 -9.85 9.25
C GLU A 163 59.63 -9.57 9.38
N SER A 164 60.00 -8.34 9.04
CA SER A 164 61.37 -7.88 8.82
C SER A 164 62.29 -8.07 10.04
N ASP A 165 63.46 -8.65 9.76
CA ASP A 165 64.75 -8.53 10.44
C ASP A 165 64.82 -8.65 11.97
N LYS A 166 65.27 -9.83 12.43
CA LYS A 166 66.36 -9.94 13.42
C LYS A 166 66.96 -11.35 13.45
N PRO A 167 68.00 -11.63 12.63
CA PRO A 167 68.94 -12.70 12.90
C PRO A 167 70.14 -12.17 13.70
N ALA A 168 70.46 -12.86 14.80
CA ALA A 168 71.76 -12.88 15.49
C ALA A 168 72.24 -11.60 16.23
N GLU A 169 72.10 -11.59 17.56
CA GLU A 169 73.17 -11.79 18.56
C GLU A 169 72.68 -11.31 19.94
N VAL A 170 72.64 -12.26 20.88
CA VAL A 170 72.22 -12.04 22.27
C VAL A 170 73.47 -11.67 23.06
N SER A 171 73.70 -10.38 23.34
CA SER A 171 74.42 -9.98 24.57
C SER A 171 74.29 -8.51 24.99
N GLU A 172 73.97 -7.55 24.11
CA GLU A 172 73.84 -6.12 24.53
C GLU A 172 72.59 -5.41 24.00
N GLN A 173 71.72 -6.13 23.29
CA GLN A 173 70.50 -5.59 22.70
C GLN A 173 69.26 -5.67 23.59
N ASP A 174 69.33 -6.29 24.79
CA ASP A 174 68.14 -6.49 25.63
C ASP A 174 67.52 -5.17 26.09
N ALA A 175 68.33 -4.18 26.47
CA ALA A 175 67.82 -2.88 26.92
C ALA A 175 67.33 -1.99 25.76
N VAL A 176 67.97 -2.07 24.58
CA VAL A 176 67.54 -1.31 23.39
C VAL A 176 66.32 -1.96 22.73
N SER A 177 66.24 -3.30 22.78
CA SER A 177 65.08 -4.05 22.30
C SER A 177 63.91 -3.92 23.26
N SER A 178 64.11 -3.91 24.59
CA SER A 178 63.01 -3.61 25.53
C SER A 178 62.49 -2.20 25.31
N ALA A 179 63.37 -1.20 25.16
CA ALA A 179 62.94 0.18 24.90
C ALA A 179 62.21 0.34 23.55
N LEU A 180 62.52 -0.50 22.56
CA LEU A 180 61.77 -0.54 21.29
C LEU A 180 60.43 -1.25 21.46
N ILE A 181 60.40 -2.36 22.20
CA ILE A 181 59.19 -3.14 22.52
C ILE A 181 58.22 -2.28 23.32
N ASP A 182 58.68 -1.61 24.39
CA ASP A 182 57.87 -0.70 25.20
C ASP A 182 57.28 0.45 24.35
N LYS A 183 58.02 0.93 23.34
CA LYS A 183 57.52 1.93 22.38
C LYS A 183 56.49 1.35 21.43
N VAL A 184 56.67 0.13 20.95
CA VAL A 184 55.69 -0.57 20.10
C VAL A 184 54.43 -0.89 20.89
N ASP A 185 54.55 -1.36 22.14
CA ASP A 185 53.42 -1.60 23.04
C ASP A 185 52.68 -0.30 23.35
N ALA A 186 53.40 0.80 23.59
CA ALA A 186 52.78 2.12 23.76
C ALA A 186 52.08 2.60 22.47
N MET A 187 52.64 2.33 21.29
CA MET A 187 52.00 2.64 20.01
C MET A 187 50.74 1.79 19.79
N LEU A 188 50.77 0.50 20.12
CA LEU A 188 49.63 -0.40 20.00
C LEU A 188 48.51 -0.02 20.98
N GLN A 189 48.83 0.28 22.24
CA GLN A 189 47.85 0.76 23.21
C GLN A 189 47.23 2.10 22.80
N ASN A 190 48.01 2.99 22.19
CA ASN A 190 47.47 4.25 21.66
C ASN A 190 46.54 4.01 20.47
N LEU A 191 46.90 3.10 19.55
CA LEU A 191 46.04 2.74 18.41
C LEU A 191 44.77 2.02 18.86
N GLU A 192 44.85 1.11 19.82
CA GLU A 192 43.68 0.44 20.43
C GLU A 192 42.75 1.47 21.05
N LYS A 193 43.29 2.41 21.83
CA LYS A 193 42.51 3.49 22.43
C LYS A 193 41.93 4.46 21.40
N GLU A 194 42.63 4.72 20.30
CA GLU A 194 42.13 5.55 19.21
C GLU A 194 40.99 4.85 18.47
N ILE A 195 41.12 3.55 18.19
CA ILE A 195 40.07 2.72 17.61
C ILE A 195 38.86 2.67 18.54
N ASP A 196 39.04 2.44 19.84
CA ASP A 196 37.94 2.45 20.81
C ASP A 196 37.21 3.79 20.88
N ASN A 197 37.95 4.90 20.81
CA ASN A 197 37.36 6.24 20.77
C ASN A 197 36.59 6.47 19.46
N VAL A 198 37.13 6.03 18.32
CA VAL A 198 36.46 6.10 17.02
C VAL A 198 35.22 5.22 17.02
N ASP A 199 35.27 4.01 17.56
CA ASP A 199 34.14 3.09 17.71
C ASP A 199 33.11 3.64 18.69
N ALA A 200 33.50 4.33 19.77
CA ALA A 200 32.54 4.98 20.66
C ALA A 200 31.82 6.12 19.94
N VAL A 201 32.55 6.96 19.21
CA VAL A 201 32.05 8.17 18.54
C VAL A 201 31.23 7.85 17.28
N ILE A 202 31.65 6.84 16.50
CA ILE A 202 30.94 6.36 15.31
C ILE A 202 29.85 5.39 15.75
N GLY A 203 30.14 4.47 16.65
CA GLY A 203 29.16 3.54 17.22
C GLY A 203 27.98 4.27 17.84
N ASP A 204 28.16 5.29 18.67
CA ASP A 204 27.03 6.05 19.25
C ASP A 204 26.17 6.77 18.21
N ARG A 205 26.77 7.25 17.12
CA ARG A 205 26.03 7.92 16.04
C ARG A 205 25.24 6.94 15.17
N TRP A 206 25.67 5.68 15.11
CA TRP A 206 25.04 4.64 14.28
C TRP A 206 24.24 3.63 15.12
N ARG A 207 24.36 3.65 16.47
CA ARG A 207 23.56 2.92 17.48
C ARG A 207 22.17 3.54 17.65
N LEU A 208 21.44 3.63 16.55
CA LEU A 208 20.11 4.21 16.55
C LEU A 208 19.00 3.16 16.75
N LEU A 209 19.25 1.91 16.36
CA LEU A 209 18.26 0.82 16.37
C LEU A 209 18.49 -0.23 17.46
N ASP A 210 19.73 -0.59 17.76
CA ASP A 210 20.05 -1.59 18.80
C ASP A 210 21.05 -0.93 19.75
N ARG A 211 20.53 -0.32 20.82
CA ARG A 211 21.32 0.49 21.74
C ARG A 211 21.90 -0.34 22.88
N ASP A 212 21.28 -1.48 23.19
CA ASP A 212 21.69 -2.40 24.27
C ASP A 212 22.42 -3.66 23.78
N TYR A 213 22.59 -3.83 22.46
CA TYR A 213 23.29 -4.96 21.82
C TYR A 213 22.63 -6.32 22.10
N ASP A 214 21.33 -6.34 22.40
CA ASP A 214 20.61 -7.60 22.61
C ASP A 214 20.21 -8.27 21.26
N GLY A 215 20.46 -7.61 20.12
CA GLY A 215 20.11 -8.09 18.78
C GLY A 215 18.61 -7.98 18.46
N LYS A 216 17.84 -7.33 19.35
CA LYS A 216 16.42 -7.03 19.20
C LYS A 216 16.23 -5.51 19.28
N VAL A 217 15.29 -5.04 18.49
CA VAL A 217 14.91 -3.63 18.44
C VAL A 217 13.61 -3.47 19.20
N THR A 218 13.61 -2.59 20.19
CA THR A 218 12.40 -2.22 20.93
C THR A 218 11.55 -1.22 20.10
N PRO A 219 10.22 -1.17 20.32
CA PRO A 219 9.37 -0.23 19.58
C PRO A 219 9.73 1.23 19.83
N GLU A 220 10.33 1.54 20.98
CA GLU A 220 10.83 2.88 21.31
C GLU A 220 12.05 3.26 20.45
N GLU A 221 12.96 2.30 20.20
CA GLU A 221 14.10 2.49 19.31
C GLU A 221 13.67 2.61 17.85
N VAL A 222 12.68 1.82 17.40
CA VAL A 222 12.08 2.00 16.06
C VAL A 222 11.50 3.40 15.90
N ALA A 223 10.80 3.92 16.92
CA ALA A 223 10.21 5.25 16.86
C ALA A 223 11.29 6.35 16.81
N ALA A 224 12.36 6.22 17.61
CA ALA A 224 13.49 7.13 17.58
C ALA A 224 14.20 7.12 16.22
N ALA A 225 14.36 5.93 15.62
CA ALA A 225 14.95 5.78 14.30
C ALA A 225 14.06 6.35 13.18
N ALA A 226 12.74 6.14 13.26
CA ALA A 226 11.78 6.72 12.32
C ALA A 226 11.78 8.26 12.37
N LEU A 227 11.89 8.85 13.56
CA LEU A 227 12.06 10.29 13.77
C LEU A 227 13.35 10.82 13.14
N TYR A 228 14.46 10.08 13.28
CA TYR A 228 15.74 10.46 12.67
C TYR A 228 15.68 10.44 11.13
N LEU A 229 14.96 9.46 10.57
CA LEU A 229 14.67 9.37 9.14
C LEU A 229 13.71 10.46 8.65
N LYS A 230 13.23 11.35 9.54
CA LYS A 230 12.22 12.39 9.28
C LYS A 230 10.95 11.83 8.62
N ASN A 231 10.66 10.56 8.86
CA ASN A 231 9.54 9.92 8.21
C ASN A 231 8.25 10.27 8.96
N THR A 232 7.21 10.69 8.24
CA THR A 232 5.95 11.19 8.83
C THR A 232 4.95 10.08 9.14
N LEU A 233 5.39 8.83 9.31
CA LEU A 233 4.50 7.80 9.82
C LEU A 233 4.06 8.20 11.23
N GLY A 234 2.74 8.33 11.40
CA GLY A 234 2.14 8.55 12.71
C GLY A 234 2.49 7.41 13.67
N LYS A 235 2.28 7.63 14.97
CA LYS A 235 2.47 6.60 16.01
C LYS A 235 1.75 5.29 15.67
N ASP A 236 0.57 5.41 15.04
CA ASP A 236 -0.24 4.29 14.57
C ASP A 236 0.48 3.46 13.49
N GLY A 237 1.16 4.11 12.54
CA GLY A 237 1.92 3.42 11.49
C GLY A 237 3.15 2.69 12.03
N ILE A 238 3.84 3.27 13.01
CA ILE A 238 4.96 2.60 13.70
C ILE A 238 4.45 1.38 14.46
N GLN A 239 3.28 1.49 15.10
CA GLN A 239 2.68 0.37 15.81
C GLN A 239 2.20 -0.75 14.88
N GLU A 240 1.69 -0.41 13.69
CA GLU A 240 1.40 -1.39 12.63
C GLU A 240 2.67 -2.09 12.14
N LEU A 241 3.77 -1.35 11.94
CA LEU A 241 5.07 -1.93 11.59
C LEU A 241 5.56 -2.89 12.66
N VAL A 242 5.52 -2.48 13.93
CA VAL A 242 5.89 -3.32 15.08
C VAL A 242 5.01 -4.57 15.15
N SER A 243 3.70 -4.43 14.93
CA SER A 243 2.76 -5.56 14.99
C SER A 243 2.98 -6.56 13.84
N SER A 244 3.43 -6.09 12.68
CA SER A 244 3.75 -6.94 11.53
C SER A 244 5.08 -7.68 11.66
N LEU A 245 6.05 -7.10 12.39
CA LEU A 245 7.41 -7.61 12.52
C LEU A 245 7.69 -8.35 13.84
N SER A 246 7.02 -7.96 14.92
CA SER A 246 7.22 -8.57 16.24
C SER A 246 6.56 -9.94 16.31
N LYS A 247 7.34 -10.94 16.73
CA LYS A 247 6.86 -12.30 17.04
C LYS A 247 6.70 -12.52 18.54
N ASP A 248 7.30 -11.66 19.33
CA ASP A 248 7.33 -11.73 20.79
C ASP A 248 6.12 -10.97 21.36
N ARG A 249 5.60 -11.42 22.52
CA ARG A 249 4.50 -10.73 23.22
C ARG A 249 4.89 -9.33 23.71
N ASP A 250 6.19 -9.08 23.76
CA ASP A 250 6.79 -7.87 24.32
C ASP A 250 6.99 -6.77 23.26
N GLY A 251 6.64 -7.04 21.99
CA GLY A 251 6.78 -6.06 20.90
C GLY A 251 8.22 -5.89 20.39
N LYS A 252 9.17 -6.71 20.86
CA LYS A 252 10.55 -6.72 20.36
C LYS A 252 10.61 -7.27 18.93
N ILE A 253 11.43 -6.64 18.09
CA ILE A 253 11.59 -7.00 16.68
C ILE A 253 13.01 -7.48 16.46
N LEU A 254 13.20 -8.62 15.79
CA LEU A 254 14.56 -9.01 15.39
C LEU A 254 15.03 -8.15 14.23
N VAL A 255 16.28 -7.69 14.28
CA VAL A 255 16.92 -6.94 13.20
C VAL A 255 16.79 -7.66 11.85
N LYS A 256 16.94 -8.99 11.85
CA LYS A 256 16.76 -9.84 10.65
C LYS A 256 15.38 -9.73 10.01
N GLU A 257 14.33 -9.51 10.80
CA GLU A 257 12.95 -9.38 10.32
C GLU A 257 12.70 -8.02 9.66
N ILE A 258 13.28 -6.95 10.21
CA ILE A 258 13.27 -5.61 9.60
C ILE A 258 13.93 -5.67 8.22
N VAL A 259 15.08 -6.33 8.12
CA VAL A 259 15.81 -6.51 6.85
C VAL A 259 14.99 -7.31 5.85
N ARG A 260 14.36 -8.41 6.27
CA ARG A 260 13.53 -9.26 5.41
C ARG A 260 12.33 -8.52 4.83
N LEU A 261 11.71 -7.63 5.60
CA LEU A 261 10.58 -6.83 5.14
C LEU A 261 11.03 -5.70 4.20
N GLY A 262 12.21 -5.11 4.46
CA GLY A 262 12.80 -4.09 3.60
C GLY A 262 13.32 -4.61 2.26
N SER A 263 13.65 -5.90 2.16
CA SER A 263 14.12 -6.55 0.93
C SER A 263 13.01 -7.22 0.09
N GLN A 264 11.80 -7.35 0.63
CA GLN A 264 10.74 -8.18 0.04
C GLN A 264 10.14 -7.64 -1.27
N THR A 265 10.44 -6.40 -1.65
CA THR A 265 10.01 -5.80 -2.93
C THR A 265 11.08 -5.89 -4.01
N ASP A 266 12.36 -6.05 -3.66
CA ASP A 266 13.43 -6.20 -4.66
C ASP A 266 13.26 -7.53 -5.43
N ASP A 267 12.67 -8.57 -4.81
CA ASP A 267 12.36 -9.85 -5.48
C ASP A 267 11.13 -9.78 -6.42
N ALA A 268 10.28 -8.76 -6.29
CA ALA A 268 9.09 -8.61 -7.14
C ALA A 268 9.41 -7.85 -8.44
N ASP A 269 10.38 -6.93 -8.40
CA ASP A 269 10.83 -6.18 -9.57
C ASP A 269 11.80 -6.99 -10.45
N GLU A 270 12.59 -7.90 -9.87
CA GLU A 270 13.48 -8.82 -10.63
C GLU A 270 12.73 -9.98 -11.33
N ALA A 271 11.46 -10.21 -10.97
CA ALA A 271 10.64 -11.25 -11.59
C ALA A 271 10.01 -10.82 -12.92
N ASP A 272 10.03 -9.52 -13.27
CA ASP A 272 9.41 -8.98 -14.49
C ASP A 272 10.42 -8.67 -15.62
N GLU A 273 11.74 -8.72 -15.37
CA GLU A 273 12.76 -8.59 -16.44
C GLU A 273 13.13 -9.92 -17.12
N CYS A 274 12.58 -11.06 -16.70
CA CYS A 274 12.76 -12.36 -17.39
C CYS A 274 11.63 -12.75 -18.35
N ARG A 275 10.72 -11.83 -18.70
CA ARG A 275 9.77 -11.97 -19.82
C ARG A 275 9.84 -10.78 -20.77
N GLY A 276 11.02 -10.53 -21.32
CA GLY A 276 11.24 -9.71 -22.51
C GLY A 276 11.83 -10.54 -23.63
#